data_AF-A0A524GGD9-F1
#
_entry.id   AF-A0A524GGD9-F1
#
_cell.length_a   1.000
_cell.length_b   1.000
_cell.length_c   1.000
_cell.angle_alpha   90.00
_cell.angle_beta   90.00
_cell.angle_gamma   90.00
#
_symmetry.space_group_name_H-M   'P 1'
#
loop_
_entity.id
_entity.type
_entity.pdbx_description
1 polymer ?
#
loop_
_entity_poly.entity_id
_entity_poly.type
_entity_poly.pdbx_seq_one_letter_code
_entity_poly.pdbx_strand_id
1 'polypeptide(L)'
;MSVEFNYSSISFSLIALLAGLSLLVAGGEALVAGAVRLAGRLDMSALMIGLTVVAFGTSMPEFFVSLSASLQDKPDIMLGNVIGSNIANVGLILGIC
;
A
#
# COMPACT_ATOMS: atom_id res chain seq x y z
N MET A 1 3.54 14.79 -31.16
CA MET A 1 4.29 13.64 -30.62
C MET A 1 3.34 12.45 -30.65
N SER A 2 3.37 11.67 -31.74
CA SER A 2 2.57 10.45 -31.88
C SER A 2 3.16 9.38 -30.99
N VAL A 3 2.47 9.04 -29.90
CA VAL A 3 2.81 7.91 -29.04
C VAL A 3 2.58 6.65 -29.87
N GLU A 4 3.65 6.03 -30.38
CA GLU A 4 3.57 4.70 -30.97
C GLU A 4 3.36 3.69 -29.83
N PHE A 5 2.11 3.23 -29.67
CA PHE A 5 1.75 2.23 -28.67
C PHE A 5 2.32 0.86 -29.07
N ASN A 6 3.42 0.46 -28.43
CA ASN A 6 3.94 -0.90 -28.56
C ASN A 6 3.16 -1.86 -27.63
N TYR A 7 2.30 -2.70 -28.22
CA TYR A 7 1.48 -3.68 -27.50
C TYR A 7 2.31 -4.63 -26.61
N SER A 8 3.53 -4.99 -27.03
CA SER A 8 4.43 -5.85 -26.24
C SER A 8 4.86 -5.16 -24.95
N SER A 9 5.17 -3.86 -25.01
CA SER A 9 5.56 -3.05 -23.85
C SER A 9 4.40 -2.84 -22.87
N ILE A 10 3.18 -2.62 -23.38
CA ILE A 10 1.97 -2.44 -22.53
C ILE A 10 1.65 -3.72 -21.77
N SER A 11 1.69 -4.87 -22.45
CA SER A 11 1.46 -6.18 -21.82
C SER A 11 2.45 -6.42 -20.68
N PHE A 12 3.74 -6.16 -20.92
CA PHE A 12 4.76 -6.27 -19.88
C PHE A 12 4.52 -5.33 -18.69
N SER A 13 4.18 -4.06 -18.94
CA SER A 13 3.89 -3.09 -17.88
C SER A 13 2.69 -3.50 -17.02
N LEU A 14 1.63 -4.04 -17.63
CA LEU A 14 0.45 -4.53 -16.90
C LEU A 14 0.80 -5.74 -16.03
N ILE A 15 1.58 -6.69 -16.55
CA ILE A 15 2.04 -7.85 -15.78
C ILE A 15 2.91 -7.39 -14.61
N ALA A 16 3.87 -6.49 -14.86
CA ALA A 16 4.75 -5.95 -13.83
C ALA A 16 3.96 -5.17 -12.76
N LEU A 17 2.95 -4.40 -13.15
CA LEU A 17 2.06 -3.69 -12.23
C LEU A 17 1.30 -4.66 -11.33
N LEU A 18 0.64 -5.66 -11.90
CA LEU A 18 -0.15 -6.64 -11.15
C LEU A 18 0.73 -7.49 -10.23
N ALA A 19 1.88 -7.95 -10.72
CA ALA A 19 2.83 -8.71 -9.92
C ALA A 19 3.40 -7.87 -8.77
N GLY A 20 3.81 -6.63 -9.06
CA GLY A 20 4.34 -5.70 -8.07
C GLY A 20 3.33 -5.35 -7.00
N LEU A 21 2.08 -5.04 -7.39
CA LEU A 21 0.98 -4.78 -6.46
C LEU A 21 0.70 -5.99 -5.57
N SER A 22 0.63 -7.19 -6.16
CA SER A 22 0.37 -8.42 -5.39
C SER A 22 1.46 -8.70 -4.37
N LEU A 23 2.73 -8.54 -4.77
CA LEU A 23 3.88 -8.71 -3.87
C LEU A 23 3.90 -7.65 -2.76
N LEU A 24 3.55 -6.42 -3.09
CA LEU A 24 3.50 -5.33 -2.12
C LEU A 24 2.42 -5.58 -1.05
N VAL A 25 1.21 -5.96 -1.46
CA VAL A 25 0.11 -6.30 -0.54
C VAL A 25 0.48 -7.51 0.30
N ALA A 26 0.98 -8.59 -0.31
CA ALA A 26 1.39 -9.79 0.42
C ALA A 26 2.53 -9.51 1.41
N GLY A 27 3.50 -8.67 1.03
CA GLY A 27 4.59 -8.24 1.90
C GLY A 27 4.09 -7.37 3.06
N GLY A 28 3.14 -6.47 2.80
CA GLY A 28 2.45 -5.68 3.82
C GLY A 28 1.74 -6.56 4.84
N GLU A 29 0.88 -7.47 4.39
CA GLU A 29 0.18 -8.45 5.23
C GLU A 29 1.14 -9.28 6.08
N ALA A 30 2.23 -9.79 5.48
CA ALA A 30 3.24 -10.56 6.20
C ALA A 30 3.95 -9.72 7.28
N LEU A 31 4.23 -8.45 6.99
CA LEU A 31 4.80 -7.49 7.95
C LEU A 31 3.84 -7.25 9.12
N VAL A 32 2.55 -6.99 8.86
CA VAL A 32 1.55 -6.78 9.92
C VAL A 32 1.41 -8.02 10.78
N ALA A 33 1.28 -9.20 10.16
CA ALA A 33 1.16 -10.46 10.88
C ALA A 33 2.39 -10.74 11.76
N GLY A 34 3.60 -10.45 11.26
CA GLY A 34 4.84 -10.53 12.04
C GLY A 34 4.85 -9.56 13.22
N ALA A 35 4.49 -8.30 12.98
CA ALA A 35 4.45 -7.25 14.00
C ALA A 35 3.41 -7.55 15.09
N VAL A 36 2.22 -8.03 14.74
CA VAL A 36 1.16 -8.44 15.68
C VAL A 36 1.65 -9.59 16.57
N ARG A 37 2.33 -10.59 16.00
CA ARG A 37 2.91 -11.72 16.76
C ARG A 37 4.02 -11.27 17.71
N LEU A 38 4.86 -10.32 17.28
CA LEU A 38 5.89 -9.74 18.13
C LEU A 38 5.27 -8.93 19.28
N ALA A 39 4.30 -8.06 18.98
CA ALA A 39 3.61 -7.26 20.00
C ALA A 39 2.90 -8.14 21.04
N GLY A 40 2.29 -9.25 20.63
CA GLY A 40 1.69 -10.23 21.54
C GLY A 40 2.72 -10.92 22.45
N ARG A 41 3.95 -11.13 21.98
CA ARG A 41 5.05 -11.66 22.82
C ARG A 41 5.63 -10.63 23.80
N LEU A 42 5.36 -9.35 23.56
CA LEU A 42 5.75 -8.25 24.44
C LEU A 42 4.64 -7.89 25.46
N ASP A 43 3.64 -8.77 25.63
CA ASP A 43 2.48 -8.58 26.52
C ASP A 43 1.71 -7.27 26.25
N MET A 44 1.70 -6.80 25.00
CA MET A 44 0.84 -5.68 24.61
C MET A 44 -0.62 -6.10 24.60
N SER A 45 -1.50 -5.23 25.13
CA SER A 45 -2.94 -5.49 25.11
C SER A 45 -3.47 -5.55 23.67
N ALA A 46 -4.48 -6.39 23.43
CA ALA A 46 -5.12 -6.49 22.11
C ALA A 46 -5.63 -5.14 21.58
N LEU A 47 -6.09 -4.26 22.48
CA LEU A 47 -6.49 -2.90 22.16
C LEU A 47 -5.33 -2.05 21.65
N MET A 48 -4.16 -2.10 22.32
CA MET A 48 -2.97 -1.39 21.84
C MET A 48 -2.50 -1.93 20.49
N ILE A 49 -2.52 -3.26 20.30
CA ILE A 49 -2.14 -3.88 19.03
C ILE A 49 -3.05 -3.40 17.89
N GLY A 50 -4.37 -3.39 18.12
CA GLY A 50 -5.35 -2.93 17.13
C GLY A 50 -5.20 -1.45 16.81
N LEU A 51 -5.11 -0.59 17.83
CA LEU A 51 -5.04 0.87 17.65
C LEU A 51 -3.70 1.36 17.11
N THR A 52 -2.63 0.57 17.19
CA THR A 52 -1.29 0.99 16.76
C THR A 52 -0.74 0.12 15.65
N VAL A 53 -0.41 -1.14 15.94
CA VAL A 53 0.28 -2.05 15.01
C VAL A 53 -0.58 -2.33 13.78
N VAL A 54 -1.84 -2.69 13.98
CA VAL A 54 -2.76 -2.98 12.87
C VAL A 54 -3.09 -1.71 12.11
N ALA A 55 -3.43 -0.63 12.82
CA ALA A 55 -3.76 0.66 12.21
C ALA A 55 -2.63 1.23 11.33
N PHE A 56 -1.37 1.13 11.76
CA PHE A 56 -0.23 1.48 10.91
C PHE A 56 0.00 0.47 9.80
N GLY A 57 -0.13 -0.82 10.14
CA GLY A 57 0.16 -1.93 9.26
C GLY A 57 -0.64 -1.92 7.95
N THR A 58 -1.93 -1.61 8.03
CA THR A 58 -2.82 -1.58 6.86
C THR A 58 -2.47 -0.49 5.86
N SER A 59 -1.78 0.57 6.28
CA SER A 59 -1.31 1.66 5.40
C SER A 59 0.17 1.53 4.98
N MET A 60 0.82 0.41 5.30
CA MET A 60 2.22 0.17 4.91
C MET A 60 2.40 0.09 3.39
N PRO A 61 1.56 -0.62 2.61
CA PRO A 61 1.67 -0.64 1.15
C PRO A 61 1.68 0.77 0.55
N GLU A 62 0.73 1.62 0.95
CA GLU A 62 0.57 3.00 0.51
C GLU A 62 1.76 3.86 0.92
N PHE A 63 2.28 3.67 2.13
CA PHE A 63 3.48 4.36 2.60
C PHE A 63 4.68 4.05 1.70
N PHE A 64 4.92 2.77 1.39
CA PHE A 64 6.05 2.37 0.54
C PHE A 64 5.91 2.85 -0.90
N VAL A 65 4.70 2.86 -1.47
CA VAL A 65 4.44 3.44 -2.80
C VAL A 65 4.74 4.93 -2.80
N SER A 66 4.22 5.66 -1.80
CA SER A 66 4.43 7.10 -1.67
C SER A 66 5.90 7.46 -1.48
N LEU A 67 6.60 6.71 -0.62
CA LEU A 67 8.03 6.87 -0.36
C LEU A 67 8.84 6.60 -1.63
N SER A 68 8.57 5.50 -2.33
CA SER A 68 9.27 5.15 -3.56
C SER A 68 9.04 6.19 -4.67
N ALA A 69 7.81 6.69 -4.81
CA ALA A 69 7.48 7.76 -5.76
C ALA A 69 8.21 9.07 -5.41
N SER A 70 8.27 9.42 -4.13
CA SER A 70 9.01 10.59 -3.65
C SER A 70 10.52 10.48 -3.92
N LEU A 71 11.10 9.29 -3.71
CA LEU A 71 12.52 9.03 -3.98
C LEU A 71 12.87 9.02 -5.47
N GLN A 72 11.86 8.85 -6.35
CA GLN A 72 12.01 8.87 -7.79
C GLN A 72 11.66 10.25 -8.42
N ASP A 73 11.54 11.30 -7.61
CA ASP A 73 11.12 12.64 -8.03
C ASP A 73 9.77 12.65 -8.78
N LYS A 74 8.82 11.80 -8.35
CA LYS A 74 7.44 11.71 -8.87
C LYS A 74 6.41 12.15 -7.81
N PRO A 75 6.37 13.45 -7.46
CA PRO A 75 5.51 13.95 -6.38
C PRO A 75 4.01 13.87 -6.72
N ASP A 76 3.66 13.89 -8.00
CA ASP A 76 2.31 13.69 -8.51
C ASP A 76 1.76 12.29 -8.17
N ILE A 77 2.56 11.25 -8.36
CA ILE A 77 2.20 9.87 -7.99
C ILE A 77 2.09 9.74 -6.47
N MET A 78 3.05 10.31 -5.73
CA MET A 78 3.05 10.29 -4.27
C MET A 78 1.78 10.95 -3.70
N LEU A 79 1.45 12.16 -4.15
CA LEU A 79 0.26 12.88 -3.70
C LEU A 79 -1.02 12.15 -4.13
N GLY A 80 -1.05 11.63 -5.36
CA GLY A 80 -2.18 10.85 -5.87
C GLY A 80 -2.45 9.61 -5.01
N ASN A 81 -1.40 8.92 -4.58
CA ASN A 81 -1.51 7.77 -3.70
C ASN A 81 -2.04 8.16 -2.31
N VAL A 82 -1.46 9.18 -1.65
CA VAL A 82 -1.90 9.60 -0.31
C VAL A 82 -3.34 10.11 -0.30
N ILE A 83 -3.69 10.99 -1.24
CA ILE A 83 -5.02 11.60 -1.31
C ILE A 83 -6.05 10.55 -1.75
N GLY A 84 -5.71 9.75 -2.78
CA GLY A 84 -6.58 8.71 -3.31
C GLY A 84 -6.93 7.64 -2.27
N SER A 85 -5.95 7.16 -1.51
CA SER A 85 -6.18 6.15 -0.47
C SER A 85 -7.06 6.68 0.66
N ASN A 86 -6.89 7.93 1.10
CA ASN A 86 -7.77 8.51 2.12
C ASN A 86 -9.21 8.70 1.61
N ILE A 87 -9.38 9.11 0.36
CA ILE A 87 -10.71 9.20 -0.26
C ILE A 87 -11.34 7.81 -0.36
N ALA A 88 -10.59 6.78 -0.75
CA ALA A 88 -11.10 5.41 -0.79
C ALA A 88 -11.46 4.90 0.61
N ASN A 89 -10.61 5.16 1.62
CA ASN A 89 -10.88 4.74 3.00
C ASN A 89 -12.17 5.38 3.54
N VAL A 90 -12.39 6.67 3.28
CA VAL A 90 -13.60 7.35 3.76
C VAL A 90 -14.82 7.06 2.90
N GLY A 91 -14.69 7.14 1.58
CA GLY A 91 -15.81 7.02 0.64
C GLY A 91 -16.24 5.58 0.37
N LEU A 92 -15.29 4.65 0.31
CA LEU A 92 -15.56 3.24 0.03
C LEU A 92 -15.59 2.40 1.31
N ILE A 93 -14.50 2.40 2.09
CA ILE A 93 -14.40 1.47 3.23
C ILE A 93 -15.37 1.89 4.35
N LEU A 94 -15.24 3.11 4.89
CA LEU A 94 -16.15 3.62 5.92
C LEU A 94 -17.59 3.76 5.43
N GLY A 95 -17.81 3.98 4.13
CA GLY A 95 -19.15 4.08 3.55
C GLY A 95 -19.88 2.73 3.42
N ILE A 96 -19.14 1.63 3.30
CA ILE A 96 -19.68 0.27 3.16
C ILE A 96 -19.77 -0.45 4.52
N CYS A 97 -18.83 -0.19 5.44
CA CYS A 97 -18.79 -0.80 6.78
C CYS A 97 -19.75 -0.14 7.77
#